data_AF-A0A9D8QAU0-F1
#
_entry.id   AF-A0A9D8QAU0-F1
#
_cell.length_a   1.000
_cell.length_b   1.000
_cell.length_c   1.000
_cell.angle_alpha   90.00
_cell.angle_beta   90.00
_cell.angle_gamma   90.00
#
_symmetry.space_group_name_H-M   'P 1'
#
loop_
_entity.id
_entity.type
_entity.pdbx_description
1 polymer ?
#
loop_
_entity_poly.entity_id
_entity_poly.type
_entity_poly.pdbx_seq_one_letter_code
_entity_poly.pdbx_strand_id
1 'polypeptide(L)' 'MQTSMRVDPENRDALARIAATELGGVSLDEALRVILFEHESRAALARLAADPDAADSYLRESAGLAEVDTHVAE' A
#
# COMPACT_ATOMS: atom_id res chain seq x y z
N MET A 1 19.08 7.35 -7.70
CA MET A 1 19.67 6.71 -8.90
C MET A 1 18.54 6.04 -9.64
N GLN A 2 18.29 6.40 -10.90
CA GLN A 2 17.22 5.78 -11.69
C GLN A 2 17.80 4.59 -12.45
N THR A 3 17.10 3.46 -12.41
CA THR A 3 17.47 2.24 -13.12
C THR A 3 16.38 1.89 -14.12
N SER A 4 16.70 1.06 -15.11
CA SER A 4 15.73 0.58 -16.09
C SER A 4 15.49 -0.92 -15.90
N MET A 5 14.24 -1.33 -16.13
CA MET A 5 13.84 -2.73 -16.18
C MET A 5 13.11 -3.01 -17.49
N ARG A 6 13.24 -4.24 -17.99
CA ARG A 6 12.41 -4.70 -19.11
C ARG A 6 11.09 -5.23 -18.58
N VAL A 7 10.00 -4.83 -19.21
CA VAL A 7 8.65 -5.27 -18.91
C VAL A 7 7.91 -5.49 -20.23
N ASP A 8 6.95 -6.41 -20.23
CA ASP A 8 6.09 -6.58 -21.40
C ASP A 8 5.29 -5.28 -21.67
N PRO A 9 5.08 -4.90 -22.94
CA PRO A 9 4.35 -3.69 -23.29
C PRO A 9 2.96 -3.64 -22.66
N GLU A 10 2.27 -4.77 -22.58
CA GLU A 10 0.94 -4.86 -21.96
C GLU A 10 0.96 -4.49 -20.47
N ASN A 11 1.96 -4.95 -19.73
CA ASN A 11 2.13 -4.63 -18.31
C ASN A 11 2.50 -3.16 -18.11
N ARG A 12 3.38 -2.61 -18.96
CA ARG A 12 3.71 -1.17 -18.95
C ARG A 12 2.47 -0.32 -19.21
N ASP A 13 1.67 -0.70 -20.20
CA ASP A 13 0.49 0.05 -20.60
C ASP A 13 -0.63 -0.07 -19.56
N ALA A 14 -0.76 -1.23 -18.90
CA ALA A 14 -1.62 -1.39 -17.74
C ALA A 14 -1.22 -0.47 -16.58
N LEU A 15 0.08 -0.44 -16.24
CA LEU A 15 0.59 0.44 -15.20
C LEU A 15 0.39 1.92 -15.54
N ALA A 16 0.55 2.30 -16.82
CA ALA A 16 0.28 3.65 -17.31
C ALA A 16 -1.19 4.05 -17.14
N ARG A 17 -2.12 3.13 -17.41
CA ARG A 17 -3.55 3.39 -17.19
C ARG A 17 -3.86 3.59 -15.71
N ILE A 18 -3.34 2.74 -14.83
CA ILE A 18 -3.53 2.87 -13.37
C ILE A 18 -2.99 4.22 -12.90
N ALA A 19 -1.76 4.56 -13.31
CA ALA A 19 -1.13 5.83 -12.96
C ALA A 19 -1.99 7.04 -13.36
N ALA A 20 -2.56 7.00 -14.57
CA ALA A 20 -3.38 8.09 -15.11
C ALA A 20 -4.78 8.18 -14.50
N THR A 21 -5.42 7.05 -14.22
CA THR A 21 -6.87 7.00 -13.93
C THR A 21 -7.20 6.76 -12.46
N GLU A 22 -6.38 5.96 -11.77
CA GLU A 22 -6.67 5.50 -10.41
C GLU A 22 -5.83 6.24 -9.37
N LEU A 23 -4.60 6.62 -9.75
CA LEU A 23 -3.64 7.26 -8.85
C LEU A 23 -3.50 8.77 -9.06
N GLY A 24 -4.43 9.41 -9.76
CA GLY A 24 -4.46 10.87 -9.90
C GLY A 24 -3.41 11.46 -10.85
N GLY A 25 -2.95 10.70 -11.85
CA GLY A 25 -2.03 11.20 -12.87
C GLY A 25 -0.56 11.18 -12.47
N VAL A 26 -0.15 10.26 -11.59
CA VAL A 26 1.23 10.14 -11.12
C VAL A 26 2.17 9.54 -12.18
N SER A 27 3.47 9.59 -11.93
CA SER A 27 4.48 8.93 -12.78
C SER A 27 4.38 7.40 -12.70
N LEU A 28 4.92 6.70 -13.71
CA LEU A 28 5.01 5.22 -13.68
C LEU A 28 5.86 4.69 -12.52
N ASP A 29 6.89 5.42 -12.11
CA ASP A 29 7.72 5.04 -10.96
C ASP A 29 6.94 5.17 -9.64
N GLU A 30 6.13 6.22 -9.51
CA GLU A 30 5.24 6.39 -8.37
C GLU A 30 4.16 5.29 -8.33
N ALA A 31 3.54 5.02 -9.48
CA ALA A 31 2.57 3.94 -9.59
C ALA A 31 3.20 2.58 -9.23
N LEU A 32 4.43 2.30 -9.69
CA LEU A 32 5.15 1.09 -9.31
C LEU A 32 5.39 1.03 -7.79
N ARG A 33 5.77 2.15 -7.15
CA ARG A 33 5.96 2.21 -5.68
C ARG A 33 4.67 1.91 -4.93
N VAL A 34 3.52 2.44 -5.38
CA VAL A 34 2.21 2.13 -4.80
C VAL A 34 1.90 0.64 -4.92
N ILE A 35 2.07 0.04 -6.11
CA ILE A 35 1.78 -1.39 -6.31
C ILE A 35 2.69 -2.29 -5.45
N LEU A 36 3.97 -1.94 -5.30
CA LEU A 36 4.88 -2.66 -4.42
C LEU A 36 4.45 -2.56 -2.95
N PHE A 37 4.07 -1.38 -2.50
CA PHE A 37 3.55 -1.16 -1.15
C PHE A 37 2.26 -1.97 -0.91
N GLU A 38 1.35 -2.01 -1.88
CA GLU A 38 0.13 -2.82 -1.79
C GLU A 38 0.43 -4.32 -1.69
N HIS A 39 1.40 -4.81 -2.46
CA HIS A 39 1.83 -6.20 -2.40
C HIS A 39 2.37 -6.54 -1.01
N GLU A 40 3.27 -5.71 -0.47
CA GLU A 40 3.83 -5.89 0.88
C GLU A 40 2.75 -5.81 1.95
N SER A 41 1.79 -4.89 1.82
CA SER A 41 0.65 -4.74 2.73
C SER A 41 -0.22 -6.00 2.73
N ARG A 42 -0.57 -6.54 1.56
CA ARG A 42 -1.32 -7.80 1.45
C ARG A 42 -0.56 -8.96 2.10
N ALA A 43 0.76 -9.03 1.91
CA ALA A 43 1.59 -10.06 2.54
C ALA A 43 1.66 -9.90 4.07
N ALA A 44 1.75 -8.67 4.58
CA ALA A 44 1.75 -8.39 6.01
C ALA A 44 0.39 -8.76 6.65
N LEU A 45 -0.72 -8.36 6.03
CA LEU A 45 -2.06 -8.73 6.47
C LEU A 45 -2.29 -10.25 6.46
N ALA A 46 -1.79 -10.95 5.45
CA ALA A 46 -1.87 -12.41 5.39
C ALA A 46 -1.09 -13.07 6.55
N ARG A 47 0.09 -12.55 6.91
CA ARG A 47 0.85 -13.02 8.08
C ARG A 47 0.11 -12.75 9.38
N LEU A 48 -0.46 -11.55 9.55
CA LEU A 48 -1.24 -11.19 10.72
C LEU A 48 -2.47 -12.10 10.87
N ALA A 49 -3.19 -12.37 9.78
CA ALA A 49 -4.36 -13.26 9.79
C ALA A 49 -4.02 -14.71 10.13
N ALA A 50 -2.78 -15.14 9.90
CA ALA A 50 -2.30 -16.48 10.23
C ALA A 50 -1.85 -16.63 11.69
N ASP A 51 -1.73 -15.54 12.44
CA ASP A 51 -1.29 -15.51 13.85
C ASP A 51 -2.34 -14.80 14.72
N PRO A 52 -3.27 -15.54 15.34
CA PRO A 52 -4.34 -14.98 16.15
C PRO A 52 -3.84 -14.15 17.34
N ASP A 53 -2.74 -14.54 17.98
CA ASP A 53 -2.19 -13.81 19.13
C ASP A 53 -1.63 -12.45 18.69
N ALA A 54 -0.94 -12.42 17.54
CA ALA A 54 -0.47 -11.18 16.94
C ALA A 54 -1.63 -10.28 16.48
N ALA A 55 -2.69 -10.87 15.89
CA ALA A 55 -3.89 -10.13 15.48
C ALA A 55 -4.61 -9.50 16.68
N ASP A 56 -4.83 -10.25 17.75
CA ASP A 56 -5.45 -9.75 18.98
C ASP A 56 -4.60 -8.67 19.66
N SER A 57 -3.27 -8.81 19.63
CA SER A 57 -2.37 -7.76 20.12
C SER A 57 -2.50 -6.48 19.31
N TYR A 58 -2.47 -6.58 17.97
CA TYR A 58 -2.62 -5.44 17.07
C TYR A 58 -3.96 -4.72 17.27
N LEU A 59 -5.06 -5.45 17.38
CA LEU A 59 -6.39 -4.87 17.59
C LEU A 59 -6.51 -4.13 18.92
N ARG A 60 -5.95 -4.68 20.01
CA ARG A 60 -5.94 -4.01 21.32
C ARG A 60 -5.12 -2.73 21.30
N GLU A 61 -3.95 -2.76 20.68
CA GLU A 61 -3.11 -1.57 20.52
C GLU A 61 -3.84 -0.50 19.68
N SER A 62 -4.42 -0.89 18.54
CA SER A 62 -5.16 0.03 17.67
C SER A 62 -6.37 0.65 18.35
N ALA A 63 -7.12 -0.12 19.16
CA ALA A 63 -8.23 0.41 19.94
C ALA A 63 -7.78 1.46 20.96
N GLY A 64 -6.66 1.21 21.65
CA GLY A 64 -6.09 2.18 22.59
C GLY A 64 -5.62 3.48 21.92
N LEU A 65 -5.09 3.41 20.69
CA LEU A 65 -4.72 4.60 19.92
C LEU A 65 -5.94 5.41 19.46
N ALA A 66 -7.01 4.75 19.04
CA ALA A 66 -8.24 5.43 18.62
C ALA A 66 -8.90 6.25 19.75
N GLU A 67 -8.72 5.84 21.01
CA GLU A 67 -9.24 6.57 22.17
C GLU A 67 -8.50 7.90 22.43
N VAL A 68 -7.25 8.02 21.97
CA VAL A 68 -6.41 9.21 22.17
C VAL A 68 -6.29 10.10 20.94
N ASP A 69 -6.97 9.74 19.83
CA ASP A 69 -7.03 10.57 18.64
C ASP A 69 -7.76 11.89 18.94
N THR A 70 -7.12 13.02 18.60
CA THR A 70 -7.69 14.36 18.76
C THR A 70 -8.08 14.93 17.40
N HIS A 71 -9.19 15.65 17.37
CA HIS A 71 -9.59 16.38 16.18
C HIS A 71 -8.63 17.54 15.95
N VAL A 72 -7.95 17.56 14.80
CA VAL A 72 -7.11 18.67 14.37
C VAL A 72 -7.98 19.60 13.53
N ALA A 73 -8.22 20.81 14.02
CA ALA A 73 -8.88 21.86 13.25
C ALA A 73 -7.86 22.50 12.28
N GLU A 74 -8.27 22.69 11.03
CA GLU A 74 -7.50 23.42 10.00
C GLU A 74 -7.44 24.94 10.26
#